data_AF-A0A521RVY6-F1
#
_entry.id   AF-A0A521RVY6-F1
#
_cell.length_a   1.000
_cell.length_b   1.000
_cell.length_c   1.000
_cell.angle_alpha   90.00
_cell.angle_beta   90.00
_cell.angle_gamma   90.00
#
_symmetry.space_group_name_H-M   'P 1'
#
loop_
_entity.id
_entity.type
_entity.pdbx_description
1 polymer ?
#
loop_
_entity_poly.entity_id
_entity_poly.type
_entity_poly.pdbx_seq_one_letter_code
_entity_poly.pdbx_strand_id
1 'polypeptide(L)'
;MAKINPFKPNYPISPGMFVGRLSEIERLETHLLQTRAGNPSNFMITGERGIGKSSLLNYFKFVAQGDLNINGDKVNFLVIDTDIDQNTTQLGLVKKIELCLRRELGKTEPARMFLKDMWDFLKRVEAQGIKLAPEC
;
A
#
# COMPACT_ATOMS: atom_id res chain seq x y z
N MET A 1 -6.78 10.16 -34.53
CA MET A 1 -5.82 9.42 -33.69
C MET A 1 -6.57 8.73 -32.56
N ALA A 2 -6.32 7.45 -32.31
CA ALA A 2 -6.96 6.75 -31.20
C ALA A 2 -6.49 7.37 -29.87
N LYS A 3 -7.42 7.73 -29.00
CA LYS A 3 -7.13 8.23 -27.66
C LYS A 3 -6.55 7.08 -26.84
N ILE A 4 -5.23 7.04 -26.69
CA ILE A 4 -4.54 6.02 -25.89
C ILE A 4 -4.70 6.38 -24.42
N ASN A 5 -5.27 5.47 -23.63
CA ASN A 5 -5.32 5.60 -22.17
C ASN A 5 -3.97 5.16 -21.57
N PRO A 6 -3.21 6.05 -20.93
CA PRO A 6 -1.93 5.70 -20.30
C PRO A 6 -2.10 4.97 -18.96
N PHE A 7 -3.29 4.99 -18.36
CA PHE A 7 -3.58 4.39 -17.06
C PHE A 7 -3.95 2.91 -17.20
N LYS A 8 -2.95 2.06 -17.43
CA LYS A 8 -3.13 0.60 -17.50
C LYS A 8 -2.91 -0.03 -16.11
N PRO A 9 -3.81 -0.92 -15.66
CA PRO A 9 -3.56 -1.72 -14.46
C PRO A 9 -2.27 -2.52 -14.62
N ASN A 10 -1.47 -2.61 -13.56
CA ASN A 10 -0.20 -3.35 -13.49
C ASN A 10 0.96 -2.85 -14.36
N TYR A 11 0.85 -1.66 -14.96
CA TYR A 11 1.99 -1.01 -15.60
C TYR A 11 2.33 0.31 -14.89
N PRO A 12 3.62 0.59 -14.64
CA PRO A 12 4.03 1.87 -14.09
C PRO A 12 3.75 2.98 -15.12
N ILE A 13 3.33 4.12 -14.60
CA ILE A 13 3.04 5.31 -15.40
C ILE A 13 4.20 6.28 -15.17
N SER A 14 4.72 6.86 -16.24
CA SER A 14 5.78 7.86 -16.12
C SER A 14 5.30 9.08 -15.29
N PRO A 15 6.13 9.63 -14.38
CA PRO A 15 5.81 10.84 -13.62
C PRO A 15 5.30 12.00 -14.49
N GLY A 16 5.85 12.14 -15.70
CA GLY A 16 5.46 13.19 -16.66
C GLY A 16 4.00 13.11 -17.12
N MET A 17 3.31 12.00 -16.91
CA MET A 17 1.87 11.85 -17.19
C MET A 17 0.98 12.42 -16.07
N PHE A 18 1.55 12.69 -14.89
CA PHE A 18 0.85 13.30 -13.75
C PHE A 18 1.03 14.82 -13.74
N VAL A 19 0.54 15.48 -14.80
CA VAL A 19 0.61 16.95 -14.93
C VAL A 19 -0.04 17.62 -13.72
N GLY A 20 0.68 18.59 -13.12
CA GLY A 20 0.20 19.34 -11.96
C GLY A 20 0.36 18.63 -10.60
N ARG A 21 0.98 17.44 -10.56
CA ARG A 21 1.20 16.66 -9.32
C ARG A 21 2.65 16.47 -8.91
N LEU A 22 3.58 17.18 -9.55
CA LEU A 22 5.01 17.03 -9.25
C LEU A 22 5.31 17.23 -7.76
N SER A 23 4.71 18.24 -7.13
CA SER A 23 4.87 18.48 -5.69
C SER A 23 4.27 17.38 -4.81
N GLU A 24 3.18 16.75 -5.23
CA GLU A 24 2.59 15.60 -4.52
C GLU A 24 3.52 14.38 -4.63
N ILE A 25 4.05 14.12 -5.82
CA ILE A 25 4.99 13.03 -6.09
C ILE A 25 6.27 13.21 -5.26
N GLU A 26 6.90 14.38 -5.31
CA GLU A 26 8.12 14.69 -4.56
C GLU A 26 7.94 14.52 -3.04
N ARG A 27 6.77 14.93 -2.51
CA ARG A 27 6.43 14.73 -1.09
C ARG A 27 6.31 13.26 -0.75
N LEU A 28 5.57 12.50 -1.55
CA LEU A 28 5.39 11.06 -1.34
C LEU A 28 6.73 10.31 -1.42
N GLU A 29 7.56 10.64 -2.41
CA GLU A 29 8.91 10.05 -2.56
C GLU A 29 9.80 10.38 -1.36
N THR A 30 9.77 11.62 -0.87
CA THR A 30 10.48 12.02 0.35
C THR A 30 10.03 11.19 1.55
N HIS A 31 8.72 10.91 1.68
CA HIS A 31 8.19 10.06 2.74
C HIS A 31 8.72 8.62 2.67
N LEU A 32 8.92 8.04 1.48
CA LEU A 32 9.56 6.72 1.35
C LEU A 32 11.01 6.74 1.79
N LEU A 33 11.76 7.77 1.40
CA LEU A 33 13.17 7.90 1.79
C LEU A 33 13.33 8.07 3.31
N GLN A 34 12.46 8.87 3.94
CA GLN A 34 12.41 9.00 5.40
C GLN A 34 12.02 7.70 6.09
N THR A 35 11.04 6.97 5.55
CA THR A 35 10.63 5.67 6.08
C THR A 35 11.77 4.66 6.00
N ARG A 36 12.54 4.64 4.90
CA ARG A 36 13.76 3.82 4.76
C ARG A 36 14.81 4.19 5.81
N ALA A 37 14.90 5.45 6.19
CA ALA A 37 15.80 5.96 7.23
C ALA A 37 15.30 5.72 8.67
N GLY A 38 14.19 5.01 8.87
CA GLY A 38 13.63 4.70 10.19
C GLY A 38 12.61 5.70 10.72
N ASN A 39 12.20 6.68 9.90
CA ASN A 39 11.20 7.68 10.26
C ASN A 39 9.90 7.43 9.47
N PRO A 40 8.99 6.55 9.96
CA PRO A 40 7.76 6.23 9.25
C PRO A 40 6.80 7.42 9.22
N SER A 41 6.04 7.55 8.14
CA SER A 41 5.04 8.61 7.96
C SER A 41 3.73 8.07 7.40
N ASN A 42 2.61 8.61 7.89
CA ASN A 42 1.27 8.29 7.41
C ASN A 42 0.71 9.50 6.66
N PHE A 43 0.02 9.28 5.55
CA PHE A 43 -0.59 10.33 4.75
C PHE A 43 -1.97 9.92 4.24
N MET A 44 -2.80 10.90 3.92
CA MET A 44 -4.13 10.71 3.33
C MET A 44 -4.23 11.57 2.07
N ILE A 45 -4.64 10.96 0.95
CA ILE A 45 -4.85 11.66 -0.32
C ILE A 45 -6.35 11.86 -0.51
N THR A 46 -6.79 13.11 -0.55
CA THR A 46 -8.20 13.50 -0.74
C THR A 46 -8.40 14.14 -2.11
N GLY A 47 -9.67 14.40 -2.48
CA GLY A 47 -10.03 15.06 -3.73
C GLY A 47 -11.18 14.39 -4.46
N GLU A 48 -11.58 14.95 -5.61
CA GLU A 48 -12.76 14.51 -6.36
C GLU A 48 -12.61 13.12 -7.00
N ARG A 49 -13.74 12.46 -7.29
CA ARG A 49 -13.75 11.18 -8.01
C ARG A 49 -13.17 11.39 -9.42
N GLY A 50 -12.31 10.46 -9.86
CA GLY A 50 -11.72 10.52 -11.20
C GLY A 50 -10.54 11.48 -11.35
N ILE A 51 -10.17 12.24 -10.32
CA ILE A 51 -9.02 13.16 -10.40
C ILE A 51 -7.67 12.44 -10.52
N GLY A 52 -7.61 11.11 -10.31
CA GLY A 52 -6.41 10.29 -10.48
C GLY A 52 -5.68 9.89 -9.19
N LYS A 53 -6.36 9.91 -8.04
CA LYS A 53 -5.80 9.48 -6.74
C LYS A 53 -5.31 8.02 -6.76
N SER A 54 -6.13 7.10 -7.26
CA SER A 54 -5.76 5.68 -7.37
C SER A 54 -4.58 5.45 -8.32
N SER A 55 -4.51 6.23 -9.41
CA SER A 55 -3.38 6.18 -10.34
C SER A 55 -2.08 6.66 -9.67
N LEU A 56 -2.14 7.71 -8.85
CA LEU A 56 -1.00 8.20 -8.09
C LEU A 56 -0.52 7.17 -7.06
N LEU A 57 -1.44 6.55 -6.31
CA LEU A 57 -1.11 5.47 -5.39
C LEU A 57 -0.50 4.26 -6.11
N ASN A 58 -0.98 3.93 -7.31
CA ASN A 58 -0.41 2.85 -8.11
C ASN A 58 1.01 3.17 -8.60
N TYR A 59 1.28 4.40 -9.05
CA TYR A 59 2.65 4.86 -9.33
C TYR A 59 3.55 4.68 -8.09
N PHE A 60 3.06 5.14 -6.95
CA PHE A 60 3.80 5.09 -5.69
C PHE A 60 4.10 3.66 -5.23
N LYS A 61 3.17 2.72 -5.48
CA LYS A 61 3.39 1.28 -5.25
C LYS A 61 4.61 0.76 -6.03
N PHE A 62 4.72 1.08 -7.33
CA PHE A 62 5.88 0.68 -8.13
C PHE A 62 7.20 1.29 -7.64
N VAL A 63 7.17 2.55 -7.22
CA VAL A 63 8.34 3.20 -6.60
C VAL A 63 8.74 2.47 -5.31
N ALA A 64 7.77 2.22 -4.41
CA ALA A 64 8.02 1.57 -3.13
C ALA A 64 8.52 0.12 -3.27
N GLN A 65 8.06 -0.61 -4.30
CA GLN A 65 8.55 -1.95 -4.64
C GLN A 65 9.94 -1.95 -5.29
N GLY A 66 10.45 -0.78 -5.69
CA GLY A 66 11.75 -0.62 -6.33
C GLY A 66 11.76 -0.90 -7.83
N ASP A 67 10.60 -0.90 -8.48
CA ASP A 67 10.46 -0.98 -9.93
C ASP A 67 10.78 0.36 -10.60
N LEU A 68 10.63 1.46 -9.85
CA LEU A 68 11.01 2.82 -10.23
C LEU A 68 11.95 3.43 -9.18
N ASN A 69 12.91 4.21 -9.64
CA ASN A 69 13.89 4.87 -8.78
C ASN A 69 13.45 6.30 -8.43
N ILE A 70 13.77 6.73 -7.22
CA ILE A 70 13.59 8.10 -6.73
C ILE A 70 14.92 8.83 -6.91
N ASN A 71 15.07 9.70 -7.91
CA ASN A 71 16.31 10.46 -8.13
C ASN A 71 17.59 9.61 -8.14
N GLY A 72 17.51 8.38 -8.64
CA GLY A 72 18.63 7.41 -8.66
C GLY A 72 18.72 6.49 -7.43
N ASP A 73 18.00 6.81 -6.35
CA ASP A 73 17.85 5.94 -5.19
C ASP A 73 16.79 4.86 -5.43
N LYS A 74 17.12 3.62 -5.06
CA LYS A 74 16.18 2.51 -5.05
C LYS A 74 15.71 2.23 -3.63
N VAL A 75 14.41 2.02 -3.47
CA VAL A 75 13.79 1.50 -2.25
C VAL A 75 13.25 0.10 -2.53
N ASN A 76 13.05 -0.72 -1.50
CA ASN A 76 12.52 -2.07 -1.64
C ASN A 76 11.67 -2.41 -0.42
N PHE A 77 10.45 -1.92 -0.42
CA PHE A 77 9.48 -2.17 0.64
C PHE A 77 8.60 -3.37 0.28
N LEU A 78 8.18 -4.10 1.31
CA LEU A 78 7.02 -4.96 1.20
C LEU A 78 5.78 -4.07 1.13
N VAL A 79 5.11 -4.06 -0.02
CA VAL A 79 3.92 -3.23 -0.24
C VAL A 79 2.68 -4.10 -0.23
N ILE A 80 1.68 -3.71 0.56
CA ILE A 80 0.33 -4.27 0.50
C ILE A 80 -0.66 -3.20 0.04
N ASP A 81 -1.60 -3.60 -0.81
CA ASP A 81 -2.74 -2.79 -1.23
C ASP A 81 -4.03 -3.54 -0.93
N THR A 82 -5.00 -2.83 -0.37
CA THR A 82 -6.34 -3.37 -0.08
C THR A 82 -7.38 -2.29 -0.25
N ASP A 83 -8.53 -2.68 -0.80
CA ASP A 83 -9.69 -1.81 -0.91
C ASP A 83 -10.58 -1.95 0.34
N ILE A 84 -11.11 -0.81 0.77
CA ILE A 84 -12.09 -0.70 1.85
C ILE A 84 -13.40 -0.21 1.23
N ASP A 85 -14.48 -0.89 1.59
CA ASP A 85 -15.84 -0.54 1.19
C ASP A 85 -16.74 -0.43 2.42
N GLN A 86 -18.02 -0.10 2.19
CA GLN A 86 -19.02 0.07 3.24
C GLN A 86 -19.30 -1.22 4.04
N ASN A 87 -18.94 -2.38 3.49
CA ASN A 87 -19.16 -3.69 4.09
C ASN A 87 -17.94 -4.19 4.86
N THR A 88 -16.84 -3.45 4.84
CA THR A 88 -15.58 -3.86 5.46
C THR A 88 -15.62 -3.56 6.96
N THR A 89 -15.80 -4.62 7.77
CA THR A 89 -15.70 -4.55 9.24
C THR A 89 -14.24 -4.42 9.69
N GLN A 90 -14.00 -4.06 10.95
CA GLN A 90 -12.65 -4.04 11.52
C GLN A 90 -11.94 -5.40 11.38
N LEU A 91 -12.64 -6.50 11.73
CA LEU A 91 -12.12 -7.85 11.54
C LEU A 91 -11.88 -8.18 10.06
N GLY A 92 -12.79 -7.74 9.19
CA GLY A 92 -12.64 -7.89 7.74
C GLY A 92 -11.40 -7.18 7.20
N LEU A 93 -11.11 -5.98 7.68
CA LEU A 93 -9.90 -5.23 7.32
C LEU A 93 -8.64 -5.95 7.80
N VAL A 94 -8.61 -6.41 9.05
CA VAL A 94 -7.48 -7.19 9.59
C VAL A 94 -7.23 -8.44 8.75
N LYS A 95 -8.28 -9.19 8.40
CA LYS A 95 -8.18 -10.38 7.54
C LYS A 95 -7.71 -10.06 6.13
N LYS A 96 -8.15 -8.94 5.55
CA LYS A 96 -7.68 -8.46 4.24
C LYS A 96 -6.19 -8.12 4.28
N ILE A 97 -5.74 -7.38 5.30
CA ILE A 97 -4.32 -7.05 5.51
C ILE A 97 -3.50 -8.32 5.66
N GLU A 98 -3.95 -9.27 6.48
CA GLU A 98 -3.28 -10.56 6.68
C GLU A 98 -3.14 -11.34 5.35
N LEU A 99 -4.23 -11.43 4.58
CA LEU A 99 -4.23 -12.12 3.30
C LEU A 99 -3.25 -11.49 2.30
N CYS A 100 -3.24 -10.15 2.20
CA CYS A 100 -2.31 -9.43 1.33
C CYS A 100 -0.86 -9.61 1.78
N LEU A 101 -0.60 -9.50 3.09
CA LEU A 101 0.73 -9.75 3.66
C LEU A 101 1.21 -11.16 3.32
N ARG A 102 0.40 -12.19 3.55
CA ARG A 102 0.73 -13.59 3.21
C ARG A 102 1.07 -13.76 1.73
N ARG A 103 0.29 -13.14 0.85
CA ARG A 103 0.48 -13.23 -0.60
C ARG A 103 1.81 -12.64 -1.03
N GLU A 104 2.18 -11.49 -0.47
CA GLU A 104 3.44 -10.81 -0.80
C GLU A 104 4.65 -11.47 -0.14
N LEU A 105 4.51 -11.87 1.13
CA LEU A 105 5.54 -12.55 1.91
C LEU A 105 5.84 -13.96 1.38
N GLY A 106 4.85 -14.67 0.84
CA GLY A 106 5.02 -15.98 0.21
C GLY A 106 5.99 -16.00 -0.97
N LYS A 107 6.37 -14.83 -1.50
CA LYS A 107 7.38 -14.68 -2.55
C LYS A 107 8.83 -14.77 -2.01
N THR A 108 9.03 -14.80 -0.69
CA THR A 108 10.37 -14.84 -0.05
C THR A 108 10.43 -15.82 1.14
N GLU A 109 11.58 -16.46 1.38
CA GLU A 109 11.74 -17.49 2.43
C GLU A 109 11.72 -16.96 3.88
N PRO A 110 12.43 -15.85 4.25
CA PRO A 110 12.49 -15.37 5.64
C PRO A 110 11.14 -14.89 6.17
N ALA A 111 10.31 -14.42 5.26
CA ALA A 111 8.97 -13.92 5.46
C ALA A 111 7.98 -14.98 6.01
N ARG A 112 8.23 -16.28 5.74
CA ARG A 112 7.41 -17.38 6.26
C ARG A 112 7.45 -17.48 7.79
N MET A 113 8.57 -17.14 8.42
CA MET A 113 8.70 -17.19 9.88
C MET A 113 7.87 -16.09 10.55
N PHE A 114 7.96 -14.84 10.08
CA PHE A 114 7.13 -13.73 10.57
C PHE A 114 5.63 -14.00 10.40
N LEU A 115 5.22 -14.62 9.29
CA LEU A 115 3.83 -15.02 9.04
C LEU A 115 3.32 -16.03 10.06
N LYS A 116 4.17 -16.95 10.51
CA LYS A 116 3.80 -17.94 11.53
C LYS A 116 3.53 -17.24 12.86
N ASP A 117 4.40 -16.31 13.25
CA ASP A 117 4.28 -15.56 14.50
C ASP A 117 3.03 -14.65 14.51
N MET A 118 2.73 -13.98 13.39
CA MET A 118 1.48 -13.22 13.23
C MET A 118 0.23 -14.11 13.29
N TRP A 119 0.28 -15.31 12.72
CA TRP A 119 -0.85 -16.26 12.75
C TRP A 119 -1.15 -16.75 14.17
N ASP A 120 -0.09 -17.03 14.92
CA ASP A 120 -0.22 -17.42 16.31
C ASP A 120 -0.77 -16.27 17.17
N PHE A 121 -0.46 -15.02 16.83
CA PHE A 121 -1.09 -13.84 17.44
C PHE A 121 -2.60 -13.75 17.12
N LEU A 122 -3.00 -13.84 15.85
CA LEU A 122 -4.41 -13.73 15.46
C LEU A 122 -5.26 -14.85 16.06
N LYS A 123 -4.75 -16.09 16.10
CA LYS A 123 -5.41 -17.20 16.79
C LYS A 123 -5.60 -16.95 18.28
N ARG A 124 -4.63 -16.31 18.94
CA ARG A 124 -4.76 -15.94 20.35
C ARG A 124 -5.84 -14.87 20.54
N VAL A 125 -5.91 -13.89 19.64
CA VAL A 125 -6.96 -12.85 19.66
C VAL A 125 -8.35 -13.44 19.44
N GLU A 126 -8.51 -14.37 18.48
CA GLU A 126 -9.77 -15.08 18.25
C GLU A 126 -10.13 -16.00 19.44
N ALA A 127 -9.16 -16.73 20.01
CA ALA A 127 -9.37 -17.63 21.16
C ALA A 127 -9.67 -16.90 22.49
N GLN A 128 -9.21 -15.64 22.62
CA GLN A 128 -9.49 -14.81 23.79
C GLN A 128 -10.86 -14.14 23.74
N GLY A 129 -11.66 -14.34 22.67
CA GLY A 129 -13.04 -13.88 22.64
C GLY A 129 -13.20 -12.38 22.89
N ILE A 130 -12.24 -11.57 22.41
CA ILE A 130 -12.32 -10.11 22.51
C ILE A 130 -13.58 -9.67 21.76
N LYS A 131 -14.67 -9.45 22.51
CA LYS A 131 -15.81 -8.66 22.09
C LYS A 131 -15.27 -7.26 21.86
N LEU A 132 -14.94 -6.93 20.61
CA LEU A 132 -15.03 -5.56 20.15
C LEU A 132 -16.52 -5.22 20.18
N ALA A 133 -17.01 -4.89 21.38
CA ALA A 133 -18.35 -4.35 21.53
C ALA A 133 -18.42 -3.10 20.63
N PRO A 134 -19.50 -2.92 19.86
CA PRO A 134 -19.78 -1.61 19.32
C PRO A 134 -20.08 -0.71 20.52
N GLU A 135 -19.16 0.18 20.88
CA GLU A 135 -19.55 1.35 21.65
C GLU A 135 -20.38 2.25 20.72
N CYS A 136 -21.50 2.69 21.27
CA CYS A 136 -22.69 3.28 20.66
C CYS A 136 -22.47 4.36 19.59
#